data_AF-A0A6V8M0A7-F1
#
_entry.id   AF-A0A6V8M0A7-F1
#
_cell.length_a   1.000
_cell.length_b   1.000
_cell.length_c   1.000
_cell.angle_alpha   90.00
_cell.angle_beta   90.00
_cell.angle_gamma   90.00
#
_symmetry.space_group_name_H-M   'P 1'
#
loop_
_entity.id
_entity.type
_entity.pdbx_description
1 polymer ?
#
loop_
_entity_poly.entity_id
_entity_poly.type
_entity_poly.pdbx_seq_one_letter_code
_entity_poly.pdbx_strand_id
1 'polypeptide(L)'
;MDEQLLALAEQSAKNDLAFLIKAKEEAKKRMKDDPSPENIKAFERAKSAVESEAARLQAAPVSARVYKTQLDAVAFLKGSGFKVAKSKFNADVKRGKVPRNSEGHFEEGALLGYAAANLTPLSSVEDRAASEAMVNRMSADAELKQFQAQRQKLKLEREQGLLMPRADHERDLAVRAQLFRNEIEGRDRRTAPKLVELVVSRLAALDGVPPEVAGQLRDAAPNLVPEVTEFLLRDSGDLMDAWSSDRAFVVELADEPAGDAA
;
A
#
# COMPACT_ATOMS: atom_id res chain seq x y z
N MET A 1 -10.77 6.21 55.87
CA MET A 1 -9.87 5.15 56.38
C MET A 1 -8.44 5.32 55.85
N ASP A 2 -8.25 5.84 54.65
CA ASP A 2 -6.92 5.92 54.01
C ASP A 2 -5.94 6.90 54.69
N GLU A 3 -6.44 7.98 55.28
CA GLU A 3 -5.62 9.00 55.96
C GLU A 3 -5.00 8.48 57.27
N GLN A 4 -5.73 7.61 57.98
CA GLN A 4 -5.23 6.94 59.18
C GLN A 4 -4.19 5.87 58.85
N LEU A 5 -4.33 5.18 57.71
CA LEU A 5 -3.35 4.21 57.22
C LEU A 5 -2.06 4.89 56.75
N LEU A 6 -2.16 6.05 56.10
CA LEU A 6 -0.99 6.86 55.72
C LEU A 6 -0.22 7.34 56.96
N ALA A 7 -0.92 7.87 57.97
CA ALA A 7 -0.30 8.32 59.21
C ALA A 7 0.40 7.19 59.98
N LEU A 8 -0.20 5.99 59.99
CA LEU A 8 0.42 4.79 60.57
C LEU A 8 1.66 4.33 59.78
N ALA A 9 1.62 4.40 58.45
CA ALA A 9 2.76 4.07 57.59
C ALA A 9 3.92 5.05 57.78
N GLU A 10 3.64 6.36 57.93
CA GLU A 10 4.63 7.38 58.24
C GLU A 10 5.22 7.24 59.65
N GLN A 11 4.41 6.80 60.62
CA GLN A 11 4.88 6.51 61.98
C GLN A 11 5.72 5.23 62.04
N SER A 12 5.40 4.22 61.22
CA SER A 12 6.24 3.02 61.04
C SER A 12 7.58 3.36 60.40
N ALA A 13 7.56 4.12 59.30
CA ALA A 13 8.75 4.60 58.59
C ALA A 13 9.77 5.31 59.49
N LYS A 14 9.31 6.07 60.50
CA LYS A 14 10.18 6.75 61.48
C LYS A 14 10.91 5.78 62.41
N ASN A 15 10.34 4.61 62.67
CA ASN A 15 10.91 3.59 63.56
C ASN A 15 11.64 2.46 62.81
N ASP A 16 11.41 2.34 61.50
CA ASP A 16 11.99 1.28 60.65
C ASP A 16 13.52 1.31 60.63
N LEU A 17 14.15 2.50 60.58
CA LEU A 17 15.62 2.59 60.60
C LEU A 17 16.20 2.01 61.91
N ALA A 18 15.59 2.30 63.05
CA ALA A 18 16.04 1.77 64.34
C ALA A 18 15.87 0.25 64.43
N PHE A 19 14.83 -0.30 63.82
CA PHE A 19 14.60 -1.73 63.71
C PHE A 19 15.63 -2.41 62.78
N LEU A 20 15.88 -1.83 61.60
CA LEU A 20 16.84 -2.33 60.62
C LEU A 20 18.29 -2.30 61.15
N ILE A 21 18.66 -1.28 61.91
CA ILE A 21 19.96 -1.21 62.58
C ILE A 21 20.12 -2.34 63.59
N LYS A 22 19.08 -2.63 64.40
CA LYS A 22 19.10 -3.77 65.34
C LYS A 22 19.19 -5.11 64.58
N ALA A 23 18.42 -5.29 63.52
CA ALA A 23 18.46 -6.49 62.68
C ALA A 23 19.84 -6.72 62.03
N LYS A 24 20.50 -5.65 61.58
CA LYS A 24 21.88 -5.70 61.06
C LYS A 24 22.90 -6.11 62.12
N GLU A 25 22.80 -5.59 63.34
CA GLU A 25 23.69 -5.97 64.44
C GLU A 25 23.51 -7.44 64.86
N GLU A 26 22.28 -7.96 64.87
CA GLU A 26 22.05 -9.38 65.12
C GLU A 26 22.55 -10.28 63.99
N ALA A 27 22.35 -9.89 62.73
CA ALA A 27 22.89 -10.63 61.58
C ALA A 27 24.43 -10.64 61.59
N LYS A 28 25.06 -9.55 62.03
CA LYS A 28 26.51 -9.46 62.21
C LYS A 28 27.04 -10.41 63.29
N LYS A 29 26.30 -10.57 64.40
CA LYS A 29 26.65 -11.54 65.45
C LYS A 29 26.56 -12.97 64.93
N ARG A 30 25.45 -13.34 64.28
CA ARG A 30 25.25 -14.68 63.70
C ARG A 30 26.31 -15.03 62.66
N MET A 31 26.72 -14.09 61.81
CA MET A 31 27.82 -14.26 60.86
C MET A 31 29.18 -14.45 61.54
N LYS A 32 29.40 -13.80 62.70
CA LYS A 32 30.65 -13.94 63.46
C LYS A 32 30.75 -15.29 64.17
N ASP A 33 29.62 -15.80 64.66
CA ASP A 33 29.55 -17.06 65.39
C ASP A 33 29.57 -18.28 64.44
N ASP A 34 28.93 -18.17 63.28
CA ASP A 34 28.96 -19.17 62.20
C ASP A 34 29.04 -18.51 60.81
N PRO A 35 30.23 -18.49 60.17
CA PRO A 35 30.45 -17.90 58.85
C PRO A 35 29.88 -18.73 57.67
N SER A 36 28.61 -19.12 57.74
CA SER A 36 27.93 -19.85 56.68
C SER A 36 27.52 -18.92 55.51
N PRO A 37 27.38 -19.46 54.28
CA PRO A 37 26.92 -18.70 53.12
C PRO A 37 25.54 -18.05 53.31
N GLU A 38 24.68 -18.62 54.17
CA GLU A 38 23.36 -18.08 54.48
C GLU A 38 23.45 -16.88 55.43
N ASN A 39 24.29 -16.97 56.46
CA ASN A 39 24.50 -15.88 57.43
C ASN A 39 25.17 -14.66 56.78
N ILE A 40 26.10 -14.88 55.83
CA ILE A 40 26.72 -13.81 55.04
C ILE A 40 25.66 -13.09 54.19
N LYS A 41 24.81 -13.82 53.47
CA LYS A 41 23.72 -13.24 52.67
C LYS A 41 22.69 -12.52 53.54
N ALA A 42 22.38 -13.03 54.73
CA ALA A 42 21.48 -12.37 55.67
C ALA A 42 22.04 -11.03 56.17
N PHE A 43 23.34 -10.98 56.46
CA PHE A 43 24.02 -9.73 56.85
C PHE A 43 24.09 -8.72 55.69
N GLU A 44 24.41 -9.15 54.46
CA GLU A 44 24.42 -8.28 53.28
C GLU A 44 23.04 -7.68 52.99
N ARG A 45 21.96 -8.48 53.11
CA ARG A 45 20.59 -7.98 52.97
C ARG A 45 20.23 -6.97 54.05
N ALA A 46 20.55 -7.25 55.32
CA ALA A 46 20.29 -6.31 56.41
C ALA A 46 21.12 -5.02 56.27
N LYS A 47 22.37 -5.12 55.80
CA LYS A 47 23.23 -3.97 55.49
C LYS A 47 22.64 -3.13 54.35
N SER A 48 22.25 -3.77 53.25
CA SER A 48 21.63 -3.08 52.10
C SER A 48 20.32 -2.40 52.47
N ALA A 49 19.50 -3.02 53.33
CA ALA A 49 18.23 -2.44 53.78
C ALA A 49 18.44 -1.20 54.69
N VAL A 50 19.46 -1.22 55.56
CA VAL A 50 19.85 -0.05 56.35
C VAL A 50 20.40 1.06 55.47
N GLU A 51 21.23 0.73 54.47
CA GLU A 51 21.80 1.71 53.54
C GLU A 51 20.72 2.34 52.64
N SER A 52 19.75 1.56 52.17
CA SER A 52 18.62 2.09 51.39
C SER A 52 17.73 3.01 52.22
N GLU A 53 17.45 2.66 53.47
CA GLU A 53 16.59 3.48 54.34
C GLU A 53 17.32 4.73 54.86
N ALA A 54 18.62 4.62 55.14
CA ALA A 54 19.47 5.77 55.44
C ALA A 54 19.59 6.71 54.23
N ALA A 55 19.72 6.19 53.02
CA ALA A 55 19.69 6.99 51.79
C ALA A 55 18.33 7.66 51.57
N ARG A 56 17.23 6.97 51.90
CA ARG A 56 15.87 7.54 51.85
C ARG A 56 15.68 8.69 52.84
N LEU A 57 16.25 8.58 54.04
CA LEU A 57 16.18 9.62 55.09
C LEU A 57 17.18 10.76 54.85
N GLN A 58 18.30 10.50 54.17
CA GLN A 58 19.28 11.51 53.74
C GLN A 58 18.89 12.20 52.44
N ALA A 59 17.97 11.62 51.67
CA ALA A 59 17.28 12.36 50.62
C ALA A 59 16.48 13.48 51.29
N ALA A 60 17.04 14.69 51.25
CA ALA A 60 16.33 15.91 51.59
C ALA A 60 14.98 15.92 50.85
N PRO A 61 13.90 16.49 51.42
CA PRO A 61 12.68 16.70 50.66
C PRO A 61 13.08 17.41 49.37
N VAL A 62 12.83 16.76 48.24
CA VAL A 62 13.16 17.30 46.91
C VAL A 62 12.67 18.73 46.92
N SER A 63 13.58 19.70 46.87
CA SER A 63 13.21 21.11 46.78
C SER A 63 12.39 21.22 45.51
N ALA A 64 11.07 21.23 45.64
CA ALA A 64 10.15 21.22 44.52
C ALA A 64 10.50 22.44 43.67
N ARG A 65 11.14 22.23 42.54
CA ARG A 65 11.48 23.33 41.65
C ARG A 65 10.15 23.84 41.11
N VAL A 66 9.83 25.06 41.48
CA VAL A 66 8.54 25.68 41.18
C VAL A 66 8.70 26.56 39.95
N TYR A 67 7.91 26.28 38.92
CA TYR A 67 7.85 27.04 37.68
C TYR A 67 6.67 28.00 37.72
N LYS A 68 6.98 29.30 37.66
CA LYS A 68 5.97 30.36 37.82
C LYS A 68 5.12 30.56 36.58
N THR A 69 5.69 30.33 35.39
CA THR A 69 4.99 30.55 34.12
C THR A 69 4.79 29.25 33.36
N GLN A 70 3.75 29.20 32.53
CA GLN A 70 3.52 28.10 31.60
C GLN A 70 4.67 27.96 30.59
N LEU A 71 5.38 29.05 30.30
CA LEU A 71 6.51 29.04 29.38
C LEU A 71 7.70 28.30 29.99
N ASP A 72 7.99 28.56 31.26
CA ASP A 72 9.08 27.87 31.99
C ASP A 72 8.76 26.39 32.18
N ALA A 73 7.50 26.05 32.47
CA ALA A 73 7.04 24.67 32.55
C ALA A 73 7.20 23.92 31.21
N VAL A 74 6.85 24.56 30.08
CA VAL A 74 7.05 23.97 28.74
C VAL A 74 8.53 23.82 28.41
N ALA A 75 9.37 24.78 28.79
CA ALA A 75 10.82 24.71 28.58
C ALA A 75 11.43 23.55 29.37
N PHE A 76 11.02 23.36 30.63
CA PHE A 76 11.43 22.23 31.44
C PHE A 76 11.01 20.88 30.84
N LEU A 77 9.75 20.76 30.41
CA LEU A 77 9.24 19.52 29.80
C LEU A 77 10.00 19.15 28.52
N LYS A 78 10.36 20.15 27.71
CA LYS A 78 11.21 19.95 26.52
C LYS A 78 12.64 19.56 26.90
N GLY A 79 13.23 20.23 27.89
CA GLY A 79 14.56 19.89 28.41
C GLY A 79 14.62 18.50 29.06
N SER A 80 13.49 18.01 29.56
CA SER A 80 13.32 16.66 30.11
C SER A 80 13.04 15.59 29.04
N GLY A 81 13.11 15.94 27.75
CA GLY A 81 13.00 14.98 26.65
C GLY A 81 11.57 14.66 26.19
N PHE A 82 10.57 15.49 26.51
CA PHE A 82 9.19 15.30 26.03
C PHE A 82 8.82 16.23 24.88
N LYS A 83 8.07 15.70 23.91
CA LYS A 83 7.53 16.52 22.82
C LYS A 83 6.25 17.22 23.26
N VAL A 84 6.30 18.54 23.43
CA VAL A 84 5.13 19.35 23.79
C VAL A 84 5.11 20.71 23.08
N ALA A 85 3.94 21.05 22.52
CA ALA A 85 3.67 22.36 21.94
C ALA A 85 3.08 23.31 22.99
N LYS A 86 3.44 24.60 22.93
CA LYS A 86 2.94 25.64 23.85
C LYS A 86 1.41 25.74 23.85
N SER A 87 0.79 25.71 22.67
CA SER A 87 -0.67 25.77 22.53
C SER A 87 -1.37 24.57 23.18
N LYS A 88 -0.81 23.37 23.03
CA LYS A 88 -1.31 22.14 23.67
C LYS A 88 -1.21 22.21 25.19
N PHE A 89 -0.04 22.57 25.71
CA PHE A 89 0.16 22.71 27.15
C PHE A 89 -0.81 23.73 27.75
N ASN A 90 -0.97 24.90 27.12
CA ASN A 90 -1.92 25.92 27.56
C ASN A 90 -3.38 25.40 27.54
N ALA A 91 -3.77 24.65 26.52
CA ALA A 91 -5.10 24.04 26.44
C ALA A 91 -5.32 22.99 27.54
N ASP A 92 -4.31 22.17 27.83
CA ASP A 92 -4.37 21.14 28.85
C ASP A 92 -4.36 21.73 30.27
N VAL A 93 -3.66 22.86 30.49
CA VAL A 93 -3.78 23.66 31.72
C VAL A 93 -5.19 24.24 31.90
N LYS A 94 -5.79 24.79 30.83
CA LYS A 94 -7.19 25.29 30.86
C LYS A 94 -8.20 24.19 31.15
N ARG A 95 -7.92 22.96 30.72
CA ARG A 95 -8.73 21.77 30.97
C ARG A 95 -8.48 21.13 32.35
N GLY A 96 -7.61 21.71 33.17
CA GLY A 96 -7.31 21.21 34.51
C GLY A 96 -6.47 19.93 34.56
N LYS A 97 -5.82 19.55 33.45
CA LYS A 97 -4.99 18.33 33.38
C LYS A 97 -3.60 18.49 34.01
N VAL A 98 -3.20 19.72 34.30
CA VAL A 98 -1.91 20.04 34.91
C VAL A 98 -2.19 20.60 36.32
N PRO A 99 -1.80 19.88 37.38
CA PRO A 99 -1.97 20.35 38.74
C PRO A 99 -1.18 21.64 38.98
N ARG A 100 -1.73 22.52 39.81
CA ARG A 100 -1.09 23.74 40.28
C ARG A 100 -1.09 23.75 41.80
N ASN A 101 -0.04 24.28 42.42
CA ASN A 101 0.02 24.43 43.87
C ASN A 101 -0.91 25.56 44.36
N SER A 102 -0.97 25.76 45.69
CA SER A 102 -1.80 26.79 46.32
C SER A 102 -1.48 28.23 45.88
N GLU A 103 -0.28 28.47 45.36
CA GLU A 103 0.17 29.75 44.81
C GLU A 103 -0.06 29.87 43.29
N GLY A 104 -0.63 28.85 42.67
CA GLY A 104 -0.93 28.81 41.23
C GLY A 104 0.27 28.45 40.34
N HIS A 105 1.38 28.00 40.92
CA HIS A 105 2.59 27.61 40.23
C HIS A 105 2.64 26.11 39.89
N PHE A 106 3.56 25.74 38.99
CA PHE A 106 3.75 24.36 38.53
C PHE A 106 4.93 23.72 39.24
N GLU A 107 4.69 22.61 39.93
CA GLU A 107 5.76 21.86 40.57
C GLU A 107 6.36 20.84 39.62
N GLU A 108 7.67 20.62 39.74
CA GLU A 108 8.43 19.67 38.92
C GLU A 108 7.79 18.27 38.89
N GLY A 109 7.44 17.72 40.06
CA GLY A 109 6.80 16.40 40.15
C GLY A 109 5.43 16.34 39.46
N ALA A 110 4.64 17.41 39.56
CA ALA A 110 3.34 17.51 38.88
C ALA A 110 3.51 17.60 37.35
N LEU A 111 4.54 18.29 36.87
CA LEU A 111 4.85 18.39 35.44
C LEU A 111 5.32 17.05 34.88
N LEU A 112 6.19 16.33 35.58
CA LEU A 112 6.63 14.98 35.17
C LEU A 112 5.48 13.97 35.20
N GLY A 113 4.59 14.03 36.20
CA GLY A 113 3.39 13.21 36.26
C GLY A 113 2.43 13.48 35.08
N TYR A 114 2.23 14.75 34.73
CA TYR A 114 1.49 15.13 33.52
C TYR A 114 2.16 14.60 32.26
N ALA A 115 3.50 14.71 32.16
CA ALA A 115 4.26 14.29 31.00
C ALA A 115 4.15 12.78 30.76
N ALA A 116 4.32 11.97 31.81
CA ALA A 116 4.19 10.52 31.74
C ALA A 116 2.81 10.07 31.25
N ALA A 117 1.74 10.78 31.64
CA ALA A 117 0.37 10.43 31.28
C ALA A 117 -0.10 10.98 29.93
N ASN A 118 0.45 12.11 29.46
CA ASN A 118 -0.15 12.88 28.35
C ASN A 118 0.82 13.25 27.22
N LEU A 119 2.13 13.03 27.40
CA LEU A 119 3.15 13.40 26.43
C LEU A 119 3.92 12.18 25.94
N THR A 120 4.40 12.27 24.70
CA THR A 120 5.28 11.26 24.11
C THR A 120 6.73 11.64 24.37
N PRO A 121 7.57 10.69 24.84
CA PRO A 121 9.02 10.88 24.88
C PRO A 121 9.57 11.18 23.48
N LEU A 122 10.56 12.06 23.38
CA LEU A 122 11.15 12.46 22.10
C LEU A 122 11.84 11.28 21.40
N SER A 123 12.51 10.40 22.15
CA SER A 123 13.11 9.16 21.63
C SER A 123 12.09 8.27 20.91
N SER A 124 10.90 8.09 21.50
CA SER A 124 9.83 7.31 20.89
C SER A 124 9.32 7.92 19.57
N VAL A 125 9.41 9.24 19.42
CA VAL A 125 9.05 9.93 18.16
C VAL A 125 10.14 9.74 17.11
N GLU A 126 11.41 9.80 17.51
CA GLU A 126 12.57 9.58 16.63
C GLU A 126 12.63 8.13 16.15
N ASP A 127 12.41 7.15 17.03
CA ASP A 127 12.36 5.72 16.68
C ASP A 127 11.24 5.42 15.68
N ARG A 128 10.06 6.05 15.87
CA ARG A 128 8.95 5.93 14.92
C ARG A 128 9.29 6.54 13.57
N ALA A 129 9.88 7.74 13.55
CA ALA A 129 10.27 8.39 12.30
C ALA A 129 11.35 7.58 11.55
N ALA A 130 12.31 6.99 12.26
CA ALA A 130 13.33 6.12 11.69
C ALA A 130 12.71 4.83 11.11
N SER A 131 11.77 4.21 11.84
CA SER A 131 11.04 3.03 11.39
C SER A 131 10.18 3.33 10.16
N GLU A 132 9.43 4.44 10.15
CA GLU A 132 8.65 4.89 9.01
C GLU A 132 9.54 5.15 7.78
N ALA A 133 10.68 5.81 7.96
CA ALA A 133 11.64 6.03 6.88
C ALA A 133 12.21 4.72 6.32
N MET A 134 12.49 3.74 7.18
CA MET A 134 12.93 2.40 6.77
C MET A 134 11.85 1.67 5.98
N VAL A 135 10.61 1.68 6.45
CA VAL A 135 9.46 1.06 5.76
C VAL A 135 9.25 1.70 4.39
N ASN A 136 9.27 3.03 4.31
CA ASN A 136 9.10 3.75 3.04
C ASN A 136 10.23 3.44 2.04
N ARG A 137 11.46 3.29 2.54
CA ARG A 137 12.58 2.88 1.69
C ARG A 137 12.40 1.44 1.17
N MET A 138 12.01 0.51 2.05
CA MET A 138 11.76 -0.87 1.67
C MET A 138 10.61 -1.00 0.66
N SER A 139 9.55 -0.21 0.80
CA SER A 139 8.44 -0.21 -0.17
C SER A 139 8.87 0.35 -1.51
N ALA A 140 9.60 1.46 -1.54
CA ALA A 140 10.14 2.04 -2.78
C ALA A 140 11.10 1.07 -3.49
N ASP A 141 11.99 0.39 -2.74
CA ASP A 141 12.88 -0.63 -3.28
C ASP A 141 12.11 -1.83 -3.83
N ALA A 142 11.01 -2.23 -3.19
CA ALA A 142 10.13 -3.30 -3.66
C ALA A 142 9.41 -2.92 -4.96
N GLU A 143 8.86 -1.72 -5.06
CA GLU A 143 8.23 -1.20 -6.28
C GLU A 143 9.23 -1.16 -7.45
N LEU A 144 10.44 -0.67 -7.20
CA LEU A 144 11.48 -0.61 -8.21
C LEU A 144 11.87 -2.01 -8.70
N LYS A 145 11.97 -3.00 -7.81
CA LYS A 145 12.20 -4.41 -8.18
C LYS A 145 11.05 -4.98 -9.01
N GLN A 146 9.80 -4.63 -8.69
CA GLN A 146 8.63 -5.06 -9.48
C GLN A 146 8.68 -4.49 -10.90
N PHE A 147 8.94 -3.18 -11.05
CA PHE A 147 9.09 -2.56 -12.37
C PHE A 147 10.24 -3.17 -13.18
N GLN A 148 11.37 -3.46 -12.52
CA GLN A 148 12.50 -4.14 -13.16
C GLN A 148 12.13 -5.55 -13.62
N ALA A 149 11.43 -6.32 -12.79
CA ALA A 149 10.97 -7.67 -13.14
C ALA A 149 9.99 -7.64 -14.32
N GLN A 150 9.02 -6.72 -14.32
CA GLN A 150 8.10 -6.54 -15.44
C GLN A 150 8.83 -6.17 -16.74
N ARG A 151 9.81 -5.27 -16.66
CA ARG A 151 10.63 -4.89 -17.82
C ARG A 151 11.46 -6.05 -18.35
N GLN A 152 12.04 -6.87 -17.46
CA GLN A 152 12.77 -8.08 -17.85
C GLN A 152 11.86 -9.10 -18.51
N LYS A 153 10.64 -9.29 -17.98
CA LYS A 153 9.63 -10.17 -18.58
C LYS A 153 9.26 -9.70 -19.99
N LEU A 154 8.95 -8.42 -20.17
CA LEU A 154 8.61 -7.86 -21.49
C LEU A 154 9.79 -7.91 -22.46
N LYS A 155 11.03 -7.82 -21.97
CA LYS A 155 12.23 -8.05 -22.79
C LYS A 155 12.32 -9.51 -23.24
N LEU A 156 12.12 -10.46 -22.33
CA LEU A 156 12.10 -11.89 -22.64
C LEU A 156 11.01 -12.24 -23.65
N GLU A 157 9.78 -11.75 -23.44
CA GLU A 157 8.64 -12.00 -24.35
C GLU A 157 8.93 -11.44 -25.76
N ARG A 158 9.63 -10.30 -25.86
CA ARG A 158 10.11 -9.77 -27.14
C ARG A 158 11.18 -10.64 -27.79
N GLU A 159 12.17 -11.09 -27.04
CA GLU A 159 13.25 -11.98 -27.53
C GLU A 159 12.72 -13.35 -27.95
N GLN A 160 11.65 -13.83 -27.30
CA GLN A 160 10.92 -15.05 -27.67
C GLN A 160 9.97 -14.86 -28.86
N GLY A 161 9.86 -13.66 -29.42
CA GLY A 161 8.98 -13.36 -30.56
C GLY A 161 7.49 -13.33 -30.24
N LEU A 162 7.11 -13.26 -28.96
CA LEU A 162 5.70 -13.17 -28.53
C LEU A 162 5.11 -11.77 -28.68
N LEU A 163 5.98 -10.75 -28.86
CA LEU A 163 5.59 -9.36 -28.96
C LEU A 163 6.04 -8.76 -30.29
N MET A 164 5.13 -8.06 -30.94
CA MET A 164 5.41 -7.28 -32.15
C MET A 164 5.56 -5.79 -31.81
N PRO A 165 6.53 -5.07 -32.41
CA PRO A 165 6.60 -3.63 -32.29
C PRO A 165 5.32 -2.97 -32.80
N ARG A 166 4.83 -1.96 -32.07
CA ARG A 166 3.57 -1.29 -32.41
C ARG A 166 3.55 -0.73 -33.83
N ALA A 167 4.64 -0.13 -34.28
CA ALA A 167 4.74 0.42 -35.63
C ALA A 167 4.61 -0.67 -36.71
N ASP A 168 5.15 -1.86 -36.45
CA ASP A 168 5.06 -2.99 -37.39
C ASP A 168 3.63 -3.53 -37.42
N HIS A 169 2.98 -3.63 -36.24
CA HIS A 169 1.58 -3.99 -36.15
C HIS A 169 0.65 -2.98 -36.86
N GLU A 170 0.89 -1.69 -36.70
CA GLU A 170 0.11 -0.65 -37.38
C GLU A 170 0.32 -0.68 -38.90
N ARG A 171 1.53 -0.98 -39.37
CA ARG A 171 1.79 -1.18 -40.80
C ARG A 171 1.08 -2.42 -41.34
N ASP A 172 1.14 -3.55 -40.63
CA ASP A 172 0.42 -4.78 -41.02
C ASP A 172 -1.10 -4.53 -41.09
N LEU A 173 -1.67 -3.88 -40.08
CA LEU A 173 -3.08 -3.48 -40.09
C LEU A 173 -3.42 -2.57 -41.27
N ALA A 174 -2.56 -1.61 -41.60
CA ALA A 174 -2.79 -0.71 -42.74
C ALA A 174 -2.77 -1.47 -44.07
N VAL A 175 -1.83 -2.40 -44.25
CA VAL A 175 -1.76 -3.26 -45.45
C VAL A 175 -3.01 -4.13 -45.55
N ARG A 176 -3.43 -4.77 -44.46
CA ARG A 176 -4.67 -5.57 -44.42
C ARG A 176 -5.90 -4.74 -44.76
N ALA A 177 -6.01 -3.53 -44.20
CA ALA A 177 -7.11 -2.62 -44.51
C ALA A 177 -7.13 -2.20 -45.98
N GLN A 178 -5.96 -2.00 -46.60
CA GLN A 178 -5.85 -1.67 -48.02
C GLN A 178 -6.24 -2.86 -48.91
N LEU A 179 -5.80 -4.07 -48.56
CA LEU A 179 -6.23 -5.29 -49.26
C LEU A 179 -7.74 -5.50 -49.14
N PHE A 180 -8.32 -5.33 -47.96
CA PHE A 180 -9.75 -5.43 -47.73
C PHE A 180 -10.54 -4.44 -48.58
N ARG A 181 -10.09 -3.17 -48.62
CA ARG A 181 -10.67 -2.15 -49.50
C ARG A 181 -10.64 -2.59 -50.95
N ASN A 182 -9.48 -3.02 -51.45
CA ASN A 182 -9.32 -3.47 -52.84
C ASN A 182 -10.23 -4.67 -53.16
N GLU A 183 -10.41 -5.57 -52.20
CA GLU A 183 -11.31 -6.72 -52.36
C GLU A 183 -12.78 -6.29 -52.44
N ILE A 184 -13.23 -5.36 -51.59
CA ILE A 184 -14.58 -4.77 -51.68
C ILE A 184 -14.78 -4.07 -53.02
N GLU A 185 -13.84 -3.22 -53.44
CA GLU A 185 -13.95 -2.49 -54.71
C GLU A 185 -13.92 -3.44 -55.93
N GLY A 186 -13.14 -4.51 -55.86
CA GLY A 186 -13.09 -5.55 -56.89
C GLY A 186 -14.31 -6.47 -56.90
N ARG A 187 -15.02 -6.58 -55.77
CA ARG A 187 -16.19 -7.45 -55.59
C ARG A 187 -17.30 -7.08 -56.55
N ASP A 188 -17.70 -5.81 -56.59
CA ASP A 188 -18.81 -5.35 -57.43
C ASP A 188 -18.60 -5.71 -58.90
N ARG A 189 -17.35 -5.60 -59.38
CA ARG A 189 -16.98 -5.98 -60.75
C ARG A 189 -17.12 -7.48 -61.02
N ARG A 190 -16.88 -8.34 -60.03
CA ARG A 190 -17.02 -9.80 -60.13
C ARG A 190 -18.45 -10.29 -59.91
N THR A 191 -19.21 -9.58 -59.07
CA THR A 191 -20.57 -9.95 -58.68
C THR A 191 -21.60 -9.44 -59.69
N ALA A 192 -21.40 -8.28 -60.30
CA ALA A 192 -22.35 -7.69 -61.25
C ALA A 192 -22.68 -8.58 -62.47
N PRO A 193 -21.72 -9.23 -63.16
CA PRO A 193 -22.06 -10.12 -64.27
C PRO A 193 -22.90 -11.32 -63.85
N LYS A 194 -22.64 -11.89 -62.66
CA LYS A 194 -23.40 -13.01 -62.09
C LYS A 194 -24.84 -12.62 -61.76
N LEU A 195 -25.04 -11.42 -61.22
CA LEU A 195 -26.37 -10.86 -60.98
C LEU A 195 -27.13 -10.64 -62.29
N VAL A 196 -26.47 -10.09 -63.31
CA VAL A 196 -27.07 -9.92 -64.64
C VAL A 196 -27.45 -11.28 -65.23
N GLU A 197 -26.57 -12.28 -65.15
CA GLU A 197 -26.84 -13.64 -65.63
C GLU A 197 -28.03 -14.27 -64.91
N LEU A 198 -28.12 -14.13 -63.58
CA LEU A 198 -29.24 -14.61 -62.77
C LEU A 198 -30.56 -13.98 -63.23
N VAL A 199 -30.59 -12.65 -63.38
CA VAL A 199 -31.78 -11.90 -63.80
C VAL A 199 -32.17 -12.24 -65.24
N VAL A 200 -31.21 -12.24 -66.17
CA VAL A 200 -31.45 -12.54 -67.59
C VAL A 200 -31.94 -13.98 -67.77
N SER A 201 -31.36 -14.95 -67.07
CA SER A 201 -31.79 -16.35 -67.11
C SER A 201 -33.23 -16.51 -66.64
N ARG A 202 -33.62 -15.76 -65.59
CA ARG A 202 -34.99 -15.78 -65.08
C ARG A 202 -35.99 -15.13 -66.04
N LEU A 203 -35.61 -14.03 -66.67
CA LEU A 203 -36.45 -13.34 -67.66
C LEU A 203 -36.59 -14.17 -68.95
N ALA A 204 -35.52 -14.78 -69.44
CA ALA A 204 -35.56 -15.66 -70.61
C ALA A 204 -36.43 -16.90 -70.39
N ALA A 205 -36.47 -17.42 -69.15
CA ALA A 205 -37.41 -18.47 -68.76
C ALA A 205 -38.88 -18.01 -68.81
N LEU A 206 -39.19 -16.70 -68.87
CA LEU A 206 -40.54 -16.19 -69.12
C LEU A 206 -40.88 -16.20 -70.62
N ASP A 207 -39.92 -15.82 -71.47
CA ASP A 207 -40.13 -15.65 -72.92
C ASP A 207 -40.32 -16.98 -73.67
N GLY A 208 -39.88 -18.10 -73.10
CA GLY A 208 -40.03 -19.46 -73.66
C GLY A 208 -41.24 -20.25 -73.15
N VAL A 209 -42.08 -19.66 -72.29
CA VAL A 209 -43.15 -20.38 -71.57
C VAL A 209 -44.52 -20.01 -72.16
N PRO A 210 -45.42 -21.00 -72.39
CA PRO A 210 -46.77 -20.73 -72.91
C PRO A 210 -47.50 -19.66 -72.08
N PRO A 211 -48.33 -18.80 -72.71
CA PRO A 211 -48.93 -17.62 -72.07
C PRO A 211 -49.75 -17.93 -70.81
N GLU A 212 -50.25 -19.15 -70.68
CA GLU A 212 -50.99 -19.65 -69.51
C GLU A 212 -50.10 -19.84 -68.26
N VAL A 213 -48.82 -20.14 -68.44
CA VAL A 213 -47.82 -20.33 -67.37
C VAL A 213 -46.95 -19.07 -67.21
N ALA A 214 -46.83 -18.25 -68.25
CA ALA A 214 -46.15 -16.97 -68.20
C ALA A 214 -46.77 -15.99 -67.18
N GLY A 215 -48.10 -16.06 -66.96
CA GLY A 215 -48.78 -15.32 -65.89
C GLY A 215 -48.26 -15.68 -64.49
N GLN A 216 -48.07 -16.97 -64.20
CA GLN A 216 -47.57 -17.45 -62.90
C GLN A 216 -46.11 -17.06 -62.64
N LEU A 217 -45.28 -16.97 -63.69
CA LEU A 217 -43.88 -16.56 -63.56
C LEU A 217 -43.70 -15.03 -63.60
N ARG A 218 -44.61 -14.28 -64.25
CA ARG A 218 -44.69 -12.81 -64.15
C ARG A 218 -45.06 -12.37 -62.74
N ASP A 219 -45.98 -13.11 -62.10
CA ASP A 219 -46.31 -12.96 -60.68
C ASP A 219 -45.20 -13.46 -59.73
N ALA A 220 -44.17 -14.14 -60.27
CA ALA A 220 -42.97 -14.54 -59.55
C ALA A 220 -41.79 -13.54 -59.69
N ALA A 221 -41.93 -12.46 -60.46
CA ALA A 221 -40.95 -11.36 -60.47
C ALA A 221 -40.72 -10.70 -59.08
N PRO A 222 -41.70 -10.61 -58.16
CA PRO A 222 -41.47 -10.24 -56.76
C PRO A 222 -40.56 -11.24 -56.01
N ASN A 223 -40.43 -12.49 -56.46
CA ASN A 223 -39.53 -13.50 -55.88
C ASN A 223 -38.07 -13.31 -56.32
N LEU A 224 -37.78 -12.41 -57.26
CA LEU A 224 -36.41 -12.08 -57.63
C LEU A 224 -35.69 -11.30 -56.52
N VAL A 225 -36.44 -10.48 -55.76
CA VAL A 225 -35.86 -9.67 -54.66
C VAL A 225 -35.33 -10.56 -53.53
N PRO A 226 -36.09 -11.54 -53.00
CA PRO A 226 -35.56 -12.51 -52.04
C PRO A 226 -34.35 -13.29 -52.57
N GLU A 227 -34.36 -13.76 -53.81
CA GLU A 227 -33.29 -14.58 -54.39
C GLU A 227 -32.00 -13.77 -54.64
N VAL A 228 -32.13 -12.54 -55.14
CA VAL A 228 -31.00 -11.59 -55.24
C VAL A 228 -30.47 -11.23 -53.85
N THR A 229 -31.35 -11.05 -52.87
CA THR A 229 -30.96 -10.77 -51.48
C THR A 229 -30.19 -11.95 -50.90
N GLU A 230 -30.68 -13.18 -51.07
CA GLU A 230 -30.01 -14.39 -50.61
C GLU A 230 -28.63 -14.57 -51.28
N PHE A 231 -28.56 -14.36 -52.59
CA PHE A 231 -27.30 -14.38 -53.33
C PHE A 231 -26.30 -13.35 -52.78
N LEU A 232 -26.73 -12.10 -52.57
CA LEU A 232 -25.88 -11.03 -52.03
C LEU A 232 -25.44 -11.31 -50.59
N LEU A 233 -26.33 -11.87 -49.76
CA LEU A 233 -26.02 -12.25 -48.38
C LEU A 233 -25.01 -13.40 -48.35
N ARG A 234 -25.17 -14.42 -49.19
CA ARG A 234 -24.23 -15.53 -49.32
C ARG A 234 -22.86 -15.07 -49.79
N ASP A 235 -22.81 -14.29 -50.87
CA ASP A 235 -21.55 -13.73 -51.40
C ASP A 235 -20.87 -12.80 -50.38
N SER A 236 -21.65 -12.08 -49.56
CA SER A 236 -21.09 -11.28 -48.46
C SER A 236 -20.59 -12.15 -47.31
N GLY A 237 -21.29 -13.25 -47.00
CA GLY A 237 -20.88 -14.24 -46.00
C GLY A 237 -19.56 -14.89 -46.37
N ASP A 238 -19.44 -15.37 -47.61
CA ASP A 238 -18.21 -15.97 -48.12
C ASP A 238 -17.01 -15.01 -48.04
N LEU A 239 -17.23 -13.71 -48.30
CA LEU A 239 -16.20 -12.67 -48.13
C LEU A 239 -15.82 -12.51 -46.65
N MET A 240 -16.79 -12.37 -45.75
CA MET A 240 -16.52 -12.19 -44.33
C MET A 240 -15.84 -13.42 -43.71
N ASP A 241 -16.21 -14.62 -44.15
CA ASP A 241 -15.58 -15.87 -43.72
C ASP A 241 -14.12 -15.97 -44.20
N ALA A 242 -13.84 -15.50 -45.42
CA ALA A 242 -12.47 -15.42 -45.92
C ALA A 242 -11.57 -14.47 -45.10
N TRP A 243 -12.16 -13.43 -44.49
CA TRP A 243 -11.48 -12.46 -43.62
C TRP A 243 -11.54 -12.80 -42.12
N SER A 244 -12.43 -13.71 -41.70
CA SER A 244 -12.53 -14.17 -40.31
C SER A 244 -11.50 -15.25 -39.98
N SER A 245 -11.06 -16.02 -40.98
CA SER A 245 -9.93 -16.93 -40.84
C SER A 245 -8.61 -16.14 -40.72
N ASP A 246 -7.79 -16.48 -39.72
CA ASP A 246 -6.43 -15.93 -39.54
C ASP A 246 -5.56 -16.32 -40.74
N ARG A 247 -5.64 -15.55 -41.83
CA ARG A 247 -4.63 -15.64 -42.89
C ARG A 247 -3.34 -15.09 -42.31
N ALA A 248 -2.33 -15.95 -42.19
CA ALA A 248 -0.96 -15.48 -42.09
C ALA A 248 -0.65 -14.75 -43.40
N PHE A 249 -0.78 -13.43 -43.40
CA PHE A 249 -0.29 -12.58 -44.49
C PHE A 249 1.23 -12.58 -44.39
N VAL A 250 1.85 -13.66 -44.89
CA VAL A 250 3.30 -13.73 -45.02
C VAL A 250 3.67 -12.71 -46.10
N VAL A 251 4.23 -11.59 -45.67
CA VAL A 251 4.98 -10.72 -46.57
C VAL A 251 6.22 -11.52 -46.94
N GLU A 252 6.24 -12.11 -48.15
CA GLU A 252 7.50 -12.49 -48.76
C GLU A 252 8.28 -11.19 -48.97
N LEU A 253 9.18 -10.89 -48.03
CA LEU A 253 10.20 -9.89 -48.23
C LEU A 253 10.99 -10.37 -49.45
N ALA A 254 10.75 -9.71 -50.59
CA ALA A 254 11.56 -9.91 -51.78
C ALA A 254 13.03 -9.80 -51.36
N ASP A 255 13.80 -10.86 -51.59
CA ASP A 255 15.23 -10.92 -51.30
C ASP A 255 15.89 -9.62 -51.75
N GLU A 256 16.54 -8.92 -50.80
CA GLU A 256 17.39 -7.79 -51.16
C GLU A 256 18.40 -8.27 -52.20
N PRO A 257 18.58 -7.55 -53.33
CA PRO A 257 19.59 -7.93 -54.30
C PRO A 257 20.94 -7.90 -53.58
N ALA A 258 21.60 -9.06 -53.56
CA ALA A 258 22.93 -9.23 -53.01
C ALA A 258 23.83 -8.10 -53.53
N GLY A 259 24.29 -7.26 -52.60
CA GLY A 259 25.14 -6.13 -52.92
C GLY A 259 26.33 -6.57 -53.74
N ASP A 260 26.50 -5.96 -54.91
CA ASP A 260 27.69 -6.09 -55.72
C ASP A 260 28.91 -5.72 -54.88
N ALA A 261 29.80 -6.68 -54.70
CA ALA A 261 31.15 -6.45 -54.23
C ALA A 261 31.97 -5.81 -55.35
N ALA A 262 32.40 -4.57 -55.15
CA ALA A 262 33.51 -3.94 -55.86
C ALA A 262 34.29 -3.04 -54.91
#